data_AF-A0A1V6R1G0-F1
#
_entry.id   AF-A0A1V6R1G0-F1
#
_cell.length_a   1.000
_cell.length_b   1.000
_cell.length_c   1.000
_cell.angle_alpha   90.00
_cell.angle_beta   90.00
_cell.angle_gamma   90.00
#
_symmetry.space_group_name_H-M   'P 1'
#
loop_
_entity.id
_entity.type
_entity.pdbx_description
1 polymer ?
#
loop_
_entity_poly.entity_id
_entity_poly.type
_entity_poly.pdbx_seq_one_letter_code
_entity_poly.pdbx_strand_id
1 'polypeptide(L)'
;MVPRPDLRASGQMVLKPPTDRTMRFREDGTFHIGVFEDLHFAEDEEKDKKSKKVMSNILSEEDIDFIVINGDLVSGERTQKADSKKYIDSVVSPLVNEGYSWASTYGNHDSEVNLNPKDDMFKAEQKYPNSLTQSRVSGDKAGITNYYLPVFSHGQANTSTPALLLWFFDSKGGHYYKKQGEDGPAVKRPSWIDESVVDWFTKTDSKLKKQYGKVIPSLAFYHIPAHAMLEHQQTRGVNPRLTPGVNRERVNPQGTGPWTYDGQDVKFMDALLHTEGLIAGFSGHDHQNDWCFKWDGSLVDHNLTGNGINMCYGRHTGYGGYGDLLRGGRQILLHEGNLADDTETWIRLEDGSAQARVTLNATFGQDPYLAVTNGAGKPDSNMQGSLLSLSWLWVPIMMLSRWGGIGRYFE
;
A
#
# COMPACT_ATOMS: atom_id res chain seq x y z
N MET A 1 3.24 -13.44 -26.00
CA MET A 1 4.12 -12.49 -25.29
C MET A 1 5.13 -11.99 -26.31
N VAL A 2 4.86 -10.83 -26.94
CA VAL A 2 5.86 -10.16 -27.77
C VAL A 2 6.77 -9.43 -26.79
N PRO A 3 8.04 -9.83 -26.62
CA PRO A 3 8.95 -9.13 -25.73
C PRO A 3 9.11 -7.69 -26.25
N ARG A 4 9.21 -6.71 -25.34
CA ARG A 4 9.78 -5.41 -25.74
C ARG A 4 11.11 -5.67 -26.46
N PRO A 5 11.46 -4.93 -27.52
CA PRO A 5 12.78 -5.00 -28.10
C PRO A 5 13.82 -4.86 -26.99
N ASP A 6 14.77 -5.79 -26.96
CA ASP A 6 15.86 -5.84 -25.98
C ASP A 6 16.65 -4.53 -26.03
N LEU A 7 16.25 -3.58 -25.18
CA LEU A 7 16.98 -2.34 -24.93
C LEU A 7 18.11 -2.65 -23.95
N ARG A 8 19.08 -3.47 -24.36
CA ARG A 8 20.36 -3.56 -23.65
C ARG A 8 21.54 -3.40 -24.60
N ALA A 9 22.39 -2.46 -24.20
CA ALA A 9 23.69 -2.09 -24.73
C ALA A 9 23.74 -1.10 -25.92
N SER A 10 23.32 0.16 -25.70
CA SER A 10 24.10 1.33 -26.16
C SER A 10 23.61 2.64 -25.53
N GLY A 11 24.27 3.09 -24.45
CA GLY A 11 24.05 4.40 -23.83
C GLY A 11 22.71 4.54 -23.11
N GLN A 12 22.72 5.02 -21.85
CA GLN A 12 21.48 5.42 -21.17
C GLN A 12 20.84 6.60 -21.92
N MET A 13 19.98 6.30 -22.89
CA MET A 13 18.95 7.24 -23.32
C MET A 13 17.89 7.22 -22.22
N VAL A 14 17.93 8.23 -21.35
CA VAL A 14 16.78 8.59 -20.52
C VAL A 14 15.59 8.73 -21.47
N LEU A 15 14.61 7.83 -21.36
CA LEU A 15 13.41 7.92 -22.17
C LEU A 15 12.76 9.26 -21.86
N LYS A 16 12.59 10.11 -22.87
CA LYS A 16 11.83 11.35 -22.69
C LYS A 16 10.42 10.96 -22.25
N PRO A 17 9.86 11.62 -21.23
CA PRO A 17 8.51 11.34 -20.76
C PRO A 17 7.54 11.39 -21.95
N PRO A 18 6.61 10.43 -22.08
CA PRO A 18 5.68 10.42 -23.18
C PRO A 18 4.94 11.76 -23.26
N THR A 19 4.84 12.33 -24.47
CA THR A 19 4.04 13.54 -24.69
C THR A 19 2.56 13.30 -24.45
N ASP A 20 2.12 12.03 -24.60
CA ASP A 20 0.77 11.59 -24.26
C ASP A 20 0.77 10.86 -22.91
N ARG A 21 0.15 11.48 -21.90
CA ARG A 21 -0.01 10.92 -20.54
C ARG A 21 -1.24 10.04 -20.38
N THR A 22 -1.95 9.76 -21.48
CA THR A 22 -3.20 9.00 -21.44
C THR A 22 -2.88 7.52 -21.29
N MET A 23 -3.30 6.94 -20.15
CA MET A 23 -3.18 5.51 -19.91
C MET A 23 -4.16 4.74 -20.80
N ARG A 24 -3.67 3.68 -21.43
CA ARG A 24 -4.49 2.82 -22.28
C ARG A 24 -4.13 1.36 -22.09
N PHE A 25 -5.12 0.51 -22.28
CA PHE A 25 -4.88 -0.90 -22.56
C PHE A 25 -3.99 -1.05 -23.80
N ARG A 26 -3.17 -2.08 -23.79
CA ARG A 26 -2.34 -2.50 -24.90
C ARG A 26 -3.19 -3.06 -26.03
N GLU A 27 -2.57 -3.25 -27.19
CA GLU A 27 -3.24 -3.82 -28.37
C GLU A 27 -3.80 -5.22 -28.11
N ASP A 28 -3.14 -6.01 -27.25
CA ASP A 28 -3.61 -7.33 -26.82
C ASP A 28 -4.72 -7.29 -25.76
N GLY A 29 -5.18 -6.10 -25.37
CA GLY A 29 -6.22 -5.90 -24.35
C GLY A 29 -5.71 -5.99 -22.92
N THR A 30 -4.39 -6.03 -22.68
CA THR A 30 -3.83 -6.06 -21.32
C THR A 30 -3.49 -4.66 -20.79
N PHE A 31 -3.54 -4.49 -19.47
CA PHE A 31 -2.98 -3.34 -18.76
C PHE A 31 -2.33 -3.80 -17.46
N HIS A 32 -1.04 -3.56 -17.31
CA HIS A 32 -0.25 -4.05 -16.18
C HIS A 32 0.13 -2.92 -15.24
N ILE A 33 -0.29 -3.04 -13.98
CA ILE A 33 0.03 -2.10 -12.90
C ILE A 33 1.02 -2.76 -11.94
N GLY A 34 2.15 -2.09 -11.69
CA GLY A 34 3.05 -2.42 -10.58
C GLY A 34 2.75 -1.54 -9.36
N VAL A 35 2.70 -2.13 -8.18
CA VAL A 35 2.43 -1.44 -6.91
C VAL A 35 3.65 -1.54 -6.01
N PHE A 36 4.18 -0.39 -5.62
CA PHE A 36 5.20 -0.24 -4.59
C PHE A 36 4.63 0.48 -3.38
N GLU A 37 5.01 0.09 -2.17
CA GLU A 37 4.49 0.67 -0.94
C GLU A 37 5.47 0.44 0.20
N ASP A 38 5.30 1.22 1.27
CA ASP A 38 6.12 1.12 2.48
C ASP A 38 7.62 1.22 2.12
N LEU A 39 7.97 2.27 1.35
CA LEU A 39 9.34 2.49 0.89
C LEU A 39 10.23 3.03 2.01
N HIS A 40 9.66 3.84 2.91
CA HIS A 40 10.30 4.41 4.09
C HIS A 40 11.66 5.05 3.79
N PHE A 41 11.73 5.91 2.76
CA PHE A 41 12.95 6.65 2.49
C PHE A 41 13.25 7.64 3.63
N ALA A 42 14.51 8.08 3.73
CA ALA A 42 15.04 8.98 4.77
C ALA A 42 15.42 8.33 6.10
N GLU A 43 15.15 7.05 6.31
CA GLU A 43 15.60 6.38 7.54
C GLU A 43 17.11 6.12 7.55
N ASP A 44 17.68 5.73 6.40
CA ASP A 44 19.10 5.40 6.22
C ASP A 44 19.46 5.38 4.73
N GLU A 45 20.59 5.99 4.35
CA GLU A 45 20.97 6.12 2.94
C GLU A 45 21.28 4.77 2.26
N GLU A 46 21.82 3.79 2.98
CA GLU A 46 22.10 2.47 2.43
C GLU A 46 20.81 1.67 2.25
N LYS A 47 19.85 1.80 3.18
CA LYS A 47 18.50 1.25 3.00
C LYS A 47 17.81 1.87 1.79
N ASP A 48 17.87 3.19 1.60
CA ASP A 48 17.29 3.87 0.44
C ASP A 48 17.90 3.36 -0.88
N LYS A 49 19.22 3.12 -0.91
CA LYS A 49 19.90 2.51 -2.07
C LYS A 49 19.39 1.09 -2.35
N LYS A 50 19.21 0.27 -1.31
CA LYS A 50 18.64 -1.08 -1.45
C LYS A 50 17.19 -1.02 -1.94
N SER A 51 16.35 -0.14 -1.41
CA SER A 51 14.96 0.08 -1.87
C SER A 51 14.91 0.42 -3.36
N LYS A 52 15.76 1.35 -3.83
CA LYS A 52 15.85 1.68 -5.27
C LYS A 52 16.26 0.48 -6.12
N LYS A 53 17.14 -0.38 -5.61
CA LYS A 53 17.54 -1.62 -6.30
C LYS A 53 16.36 -2.60 -6.40
N VAL A 54 15.56 -2.77 -5.34
CA VAL A 54 14.33 -3.59 -5.38
C VAL A 54 13.40 -3.08 -6.47
N MET A 55 13.08 -1.79 -6.47
CA MET A 55 12.22 -1.18 -7.49
C MET A 55 12.78 -1.41 -8.90
N SER A 56 14.07 -1.15 -9.11
CA SER A 56 14.71 -1.31 -10.42
C SER A 56 14.70 -2.77 -10.89
N ASN A 57 14.93 -3.73 -9.99
CA ASN A 57 14.85 -5.15 -10.30
C ASN A 57 13.44 -5.53 -10.77
N ILE A 58 12.40 -5.15 -10.01
CA ILE A 58 11.01 -5.47 -10.35
C ILE A 58 10.61 -4.86 -11.70
N LEU A 59 10.95 -3.59 -11.92
CA LEU A 59 10.70 -2.90 -13.20
C LEU A 59 11.38 -3.61 -14.38
N SER A 60 12.52 -4.27 -14.15
CA SER A 60 13.24 -5.01 -15.19
C SER A 60 12.72 -6.43 -15.43
N GLU A 61 12.00 -7.01 -14.48
CA GLU A 61 11.43 -8.36 -14.54
C GLU A 61 9.99 -8.37 -15.07
N GLU A 62 9.26 -7.26 -14.93
CA GLU A 62 7.85 -7.15 -15.26
C GLU A 62 7.63 -6.13 -16.40
N ASP A 63 6.82 -6.50 -17.40
CA ASP A 63 6.39 -5.56 -18.44
C ASP A 63 5.24 -4.71 -17.90
N ILE A 64 5.56 -3.65 -17.17
CA ILE A 64 4.59 -2.78 -16.49
C ILE A 64 4.23 -1.57 -17.38
N ASP A 65 2.95 -1.19 -17.39
CA ASP A 65 2.44 0.01 -18.07
C ASP A 65 2.36 1.23 -17.16
N PHE A 66 2.03 1.00 -15.88
CA PHE A 66 1.77 2.06 -14.92
C PHE A 66 2.18 1.66 -13.50
N ILE A 67 2.68 2.62 -12.73
CA ILE A 67 3.12 2.38 -11.35
C ILE A 67 2.23 3.11 -10.35
N VAL A 68 1.81 2.40 -9.32
CA VAL A 68 1.19 2.96 -8.12
C VAL A 68 2.20 2.95 -6.98
N ILE A 69 2.38 4.09 -6.31
CA ILE A 69 3.11 4.17 -5.04
C ILE A 69 2.08 4.34 -3.91
N ASN A 70 1.79 3.28 -3.17
CA ASN A 70 0.62 3.18 -2.29
C ASN A 70 0.95 3.48 -0.82
N GLY A 71 1.49 4.67 -0.57
CA GLY A 71 1.76 5.20 0.77
C GLY A 71 3.08 4.77 1.40
N ASP A 72 3.45 5.50 2.45
CA ASP A 72 4.69 5.44 3.20
C ASP A 72 5.93 5.50 2.28
N LEU A 73 5.91 6.51 1.40
CA LEU A 73 7.00 6.84 0.49
C LEU A 73 8.23 7.28 1.29
N VAL A 74 8.02 8.16 2.27
CA VAL A 74 9.06 8.78 3.09
C VAL A 74 8.70 8.63 4.56
N SER A 75 9.66 8.24 5.38
CA SER A 75 9.55 8.32 6.84
C SER A 75 9.72 9.77 7.29
N GLY A 76 8.63 10.54 7.23
CA GLY A 76 8.62 11.98 7.49
C GLY A 76 9.21 12.36 8.84
N GLU A 77 9.07 11.51 9.86
CA GLU A 77 9.65 11.69 11.20
C GLU A 77 11.17 11.63 11.21
N ARG A 78 11.80 11.01 10.20
CA ARG A 78 13.25 10.94 10.02
C ARG A 78 13.81 12.05 9.15
N THR A 79 12.95 12.88 8.57
CA THR A 79 13.38 14.02 7.76
C THR A 79 13.71 15.25 8.61
N GLN A 80 14.45 16.18 8.00
CA GLN A 80 14.58 17.55 8.48
C GLN A 80 13.78 18.47 7.56
N LYS A 81 13.04 19.45 8.13
CA LYS A 81 12.14 20.35 7.38
C LYS A 81 12.76 21.00 6.13
N ALA A 82 14.06 21.34 6.17
CA ALA A 82 14.74 21.98 5.04
C ALA A 82 14.92 21.06 3.82
N ASP A 83 14.91 19.74 4.07
CA ASP A 83 15.40 18.72 3.14
C ASP A 83 14.33 17.70 2.74
N SER A 84 13.17 17.67 3.39
CA SER A 84 12.14 16.63 3.22
C SER A 84 11.77 16.36 1.75
N LYS A 85 11.68 17.42 0.94
CA LYS A 85 11.37 17.33 -0.50
C LYS A 85 12.39 16.54 -1.34
N LYS A 86 13.67 16.46 -0.91
CA LYS A 86 14.73 15.77 -1.67
C LYS A 86 14.50 14.26 -1.72
N TYR A 87 13.79 13.71 -0.74
CA TYR A 87 13.52 12.29 -0.68
C TYR A 87 12.51 11.87 -1.74
N ILE A 88 11.61 12.75 -2.19
CA ILE A 88 10.76 12.47 -3.36
C ILE A 88 11.61 12.22 -4.59
N ASP A 89 12.61 13.07 -4.85
CA ASP A 89 13.51 12.87 -6.00
C ASP A 89 14.22 11.51 -5.92
N SER A 90 14.60 11.05 -4.72
CA SER A 90 15.19 9.73 -4.51
C SER A 90 14.18 8.59 -4.72
N VAL A 91 13.00 8.69 -4.13
CA VAL A 91 11.89 7.71 -4.23
C VAL A 91 11.53 7.44 -5.69
N VAL A 92 11.30 8.51 -6.47
CA VAL A 92 10.83 8.37 -7.85
C VAL A 92 11.95 8.15 -8.85
N SER A 93 13.23 8.25 -8.45
CA SER A 93 14.35 8.13 -9.38
C SER A 93 14.36 6.87 -10.23
N PRO A 94 14.03 5.65 -9.73
CA PRO A 94 13.94 4.47 -10.60
C PRO A 94 12.88 4.61 -11.68
N LEU A 95 11.74 5.24 -11.35
CA LEU A 95 10.62 5.42 -12.28
C LEU A 95 10.93 6.49 -13.33
N VAL A 96 11.52 7.60 -12.90
CA VAL A 96 11.89 8.72 -13.76
C VAL A 96 12.99 8.33 -14.74
N ASN A 97 14.02 7.62 -14.28
CA ASN A 97 15.14 7.22 -15.11
C ASN A 97 14.73 6.28 -16.25
N GLU A 98 13.77 5.38 -15.96
CA GLU A 98 13.24 4.42 -16.92
C GLU A 98 11.96 4.91 -17.64
N GLY A 99 11.50 6.13 -17.36
CA GLY A 99 10.38 6.77 -18.05
C GLY A 99 8.98 6.24 -17.71
N TYR A 100 8.80 5.54 -16.58
CA TYR A 100 7.49 5.04 -16.15
C TYR A 100 6.57 6.18 -15.72
N SER A 101 5.32 6.14 -16.19
CA SER A 101 4.24 6.95 -15.61
C SER A 101 3.83 6.34 -14.27
N TRP A 102 3.57 7.20 -13.29
CA TRP A 102 3.24 6.75 -11.95
C TRP A 102 2.26 7.69 -11.26
N ALA A 103 1.54 7.19 -10.27
CA ALA A 103 0.79 8.02 -9.33
C ALA A 103 0.88 7.47 -7.91
N SER A 104 0.65 8.32 -6.92
CA SER A 104 0.81 8.00 -5.51
C SER A 104 -0.44 8.28 -4.69
N THR A 105 -0.60 7.53 -3.61
CA THR A 105 -1.39 7.97 -2.46
C THR A 105 -0.51 7.95 -1.21
N TYR A 106 -0.93 8.64 -0.16
CA TYR A 106 -0.11 8.86 1.04
C TYR A 106 -0.55 8.00 2.22
N GLY A 107 0.44 7.61 3.01
CA GLY A 107 0.31 6.87 4.25
C GLY A 107 0.56 7.73 5.49
N ASN A 108 0.66 7.06 6.64
CA ASN A 108 0.83 7.72 7.93
C ASN A 108 2.24 8.26 8.16
N HIS A 109 3.26 7.77 7.46
CA HIS A 109 4.62 8.32 7.55
C HIS A 109 4.85 9.51 6.60
N ASP A 110 4.01 9.65 5.58
CA ASP A 110 4.06 10.72 4.58
C ASP A 110 3.55 12.07 5.11
N SER A 111 3.23 12.16 6.40
CA SER A 111 2.81 13.40 7.04
C SER A 111 3.28 13.46 8.47
N GLU A 112 4.24 14.33 8.73
CA GLU A 112 4.87 14.41 10.03
C GLU A 112 5.23 15.83 10.44
N VAL A 113 5.62 16.01 11.70
CA VAL A 113 6.01 17.33 12.22
C VAL A 113 7.13 18.00 11.41
N ASN A 114 7.96 17.19 10.73
CA ASN A 114 9.07 17.62 9.89
C ASN A 114 8.78 17.58 8.38
N LEU A 115 7.61 17.07 7.97
CA LEU A 115 7.28 16.86 6.58
C LEU A 115 5.84 17.28 6.32
N ASN A 116 5.65 18.29 5.46
CA ASN A 116 4.35 18.72 5.02
C ASN A 116 3.96 17.95 3.74
N PRO A 117 2.94 17.07 3.76
CA PRO A 117 2.59 16.24 2.60
C PRO A 117 2.21 17.08 1.37
N LYS A 118 1.64 18.27 1.56
CA LYS A 118 1.27 19.14 0.44
C LYS A 118 2.48 19.82 -0.19
N ASP A 119 3.35 20.39 0.65
CA ASP A 119 4.42 21.27 0.20
C ASP A 119 5.71 20.52 -0.14
N ASP A 120 6.03 19.48 0.62
CA ASP A 120 7.27 18.73 0.49
C ASP A 120 7.12 17.51 -0.40
N MET A 121 5.93 16.89 -0.43
CA MET A 121 5.66 15.72 -1.27
C MET A 121 4.91 16.07 -2.55
N PHE A 122 3.64 16.45 -2.44
CA PHE A 122 2.77 16.63 -3.61
C PHE A 122 3.34 17.63 -4.60
N LYS A 123 3.80 18.80 -4.15
CA LYS A 123 4.46 19.78 -5.03
C LYS A 123 5.78 19.30 -5.64
N ALA A 124 6.52 18.43 -4.96
CA ALA A 124 7.75 17.86 -5.51
C ALA A 124 7.43 16.86 -6.62
N GLU A 125 6.45 15.99 -6.39
CA GLU A 125 5.91 15.05 -7.35
C GLU A 125 5.40 15.74 -8.63
N GLN A 126 4.69 16.86 -8.50
CA GLN A 126 4.17 17.64 -9.64
C GLN A 126 5.25 18.21 -10.58
N LYS A 127 6.52 18.22 -10.18
CA LYS A 127 7.63 18.66 -11.07
C LYS A 127 7.93 17.62 -12.14
N TYR A 128 7.53 16.37 -11.92
CA TYR A 128 7.82 15.27 -12.80
C TYR A 128 6.71 15.12 -13.84
N PRO A 129 7.02 15.21 -15.15
CA PRO A 129 6.02 15.10 -16.20
C PRO A 129 5.36 13.71 -16.29
N ASN A 130 6.02 12.68 -15.77
CA ASN A 130 5.48 11.31 -15.67
C ASN A 130 4.70 11.06 -14.37
N SER A 131 4.61 12.04 -13.46
CA SER A 131 3.69 11.97 -12.32
C SER A 131 2.27 12.29 -12.77
N LEU A 132 1.34 11.39 -12.46
CA LEU A 132 -0.10 11.54 -12.65
C LEU A 132 -0.83 11.77 -11.32
N THR A 133 -0.12 11.88 -10.19
CA THR A 133 -0.70 12.17 -8.88
C THR A 133 -1.51 13.46 -8.92
N GLN A 134 -2.70 13.46 -8.32
CA GLN A 134 -3.58 14.62 -8.29
C GLN A 134 -4.13 14.87 -6.88
N SER A 135 -4.71 16.05 -6.69
CA SER A 135 -5.45 16.41 -5.48
C SER A 135 -6.77 17.03 -5.90
N ARG A 136 -7.87 16.27 -5.80
CA ARG A 136 -9.20 16.69 -6.28
C ARG A 136 -10.18 17.04 -5.15
N VAL A 137 -9.83 16.73 -3.91
CA VAL A 137 -10.64 17.07 -2.73
C VAL A 137 -9.89 18.12 -1.93
N SER A 138 -10.56 19.22 -1.63
CA SER A 138 -10.03 20.30 -0.78
C SER A 138 -10.63 20.21 0.62
N GLY A 139 -9.87 20.68 1.61
CA GLY A 139 -10.32 20.76 3.00
C GLY A 139 -9.24 20.23 3.94
N ASP A 140 -9.11 20.86 5.10
CA ASP A 140 -8.01 20.59 6.04
C ASP A 140 -8.01 19.14 6.57
N LYS A 141 -9.18 18.48 6.55
CA LYS A 141 -9.37 17.09 7.00
C LYS A 141 -9.30 16.05 5.88
N ALA A 142 -9.39 16.46 4.62
CA ALA A 142 -9.52 15.54 3.49
C ALA A 142 -8.25 14.71 3.26
N GLY A 143 -7.07 15.26 3.61
CA GLY A 143 -5.80 14.75 3.10
C GLY A 143 -5.47 15.39 1.74
N ILE A 144 -4.47 14.86 1.05
CA ILE A 144 -3.88 15.46 -0.15
C ILE A 144 -4.22 14.65 -1.40
N THR A 145 -3.90 13.36 -1.43
CA THR A 145 -3.94 12.50 -2.63
C THR A 145 -5.27 11.77 -2.80
N ASN A 146 -6.36 12.54 -2.92
CA ASN A 146 -7.70 12.02 -3.21
C ASN A 146 -8.10 12.35 -4.65
N TYR A 147 -8.13 11.35 -5.52
CA TYR A 147 -8.38 11.54 -6.97
C TYR A 147 -8.71 10.22 -7.67
N TYR A 148 -8.96 10.30 -8.98
CA TYR A 148 -9.06 9.14 -9.85
C TYR A 148 -8.32 9.38 -11.15
N LEU A 149 -7.90 8.29 -11.81
CA LEU A 149 -7.30 8.31 -13.13
C LEU A 149 -8.07 7.37 -14.08
N PRO A 150 -8.46 7.85 -15.27
CA PRO A 150 -9.07 7.00 -16.29
C PRO A 150 -8.01 6.24 -17.10
N VAL A 151 -8.31 4.96 -17.39
CA VAL A 151 -7.61 4.14 -18.38
C VAL A 151 -8.57 3.86 -19.53
N PHE A 152 -8.13 4.09 -20.76
CA PHE A 152 -8.96 3.94 -21.95
C PHE A 152 -8.61 2.68 -22.73
N SER A 153 -9.51 2.20 -23.57
CA SER A 153 -9.21 1.10 -24.49
C SER A 153 -8.06 1.47 -25.44
N HIS A 154 -7.42 0.44 -26.02
CA HIS A 154 -6.38 0.65 -27.02
C HIS A 154 -6.84 1.58 -28.16
N GLY A 155 -5.98 2.51 -28.57
CA GLY A 155 -6.25 3.46 -29.66
C GLY A 155 -7.32 4.52 -29.38
N GLN A 156 -8.02 4.50 -28.24
CA GLN A 156 -9.09 5.46 -27.93
C GLN A 156 -8.55 6.81 -27.47
N ALA A 157 -9.25 7.89 -27.81
CA ALA A 157 -8.90 9.23 -27.32
C ALA A 157 -9.23 9.39 -25.83
N ASN A 158 -8.58 10.33 -25.15
CA ASN A 158 -8.87 10.65 -23.74
C ASN A 158 -10.23 11.33 -23.51
N THR A 159 -10.96 11.61 -24.59
CA THR A 159 -12.36 12.07 -24.59
C THR A 159 -13.36 10.93 -24.73
N SER A 160 -12.90 9.70 -25.00
CA SER A 160 -13.76 8.51 -25.06
C SER A 160 -14.23 8.09 -23.67
N THR A 161 -15.14 7.13 -23.61
CA THR A 161 -15.51 6.49 -22.33
C THR A 161 -14.33 5.66 -21.80
N PRO A 162 -13.89 5.85 -20.54
CA PRO A 162 -12.86 5.01 -19.94
C PRO A 162 -13.28 3.53 -19.88
N ALA A 163 -12.31 2.65 -20.01
CA ALA A 163 -12.46 1.21 -19.82
C ALA A 163 -12.31 0.84 -18.33
N LEU A 164 -11.50 1.59 -17.58
CA LEU A 164 -11.24 1.36 -16.15
C LEU A 164 -11.00 2.72 -15.44
N LEU A 165 -11.38 2.79 -14.17
CA LEU A 165 -10.99 3.89 -13.27
C LEU A 165 -10.05 3.36 -12.16
N LEU A 166 -9.01 4.13 -11.86
CA LEU A 166 -8.14 3.89 -10.71
C LEU A 166 -8.43 4.97 -9.66
N TRP A 167 -8.98 4.59 -8.51
CA TRP A 167 -9.27 5.50 -7.40
C TRP A 167 -8.14 5.50 -6.38
N PHE A 168 -7.77 6.69 -5.90
CA PHE A 168 -6.71 6.90 -4.91
C PHE A 168 -7.27 7.68 -3.73
N PHE A 169 -6.99 7.19 -2.52
CA PHE A 169 -7.49 7.79 -1.28
C PHE A 169 -6.36 7.97 -0.27
N ASP A 170 -6.29 9.15 0.31
CA ASP A 170 -5.39 9.48 1.42
C ASP A 170 -6.04 9.01 2.75
N SER A 171 -5.56 7.86 3.25
CA SER A 171 -5.97 7.32 4.56
C SER A 171 -5.36 8.06 5.74
N LYS A 172 -4.48 9.03 5.49
CA LYS A 172 -3.85 9.93 6.46
C LYS A 172 -3.05 9.17 7.52
N GLY A 173 -3.14 9.61 8.78
CA GLY A 173 -2.25 9.22 9.88
C GLY A 173 -1.04 10.15 10.03
N GLY A 174 -0.15 9.79 10.95
CA GLY A 174 1.01 10.59 11.32
C GLY A 174 0.64 11.82 12.13
N HIS A 175 1.34 12.93 11.88
CA HIS A 175 1.14 14.20 12.57
C HIS A 175 0.93 15.37 11.61
N TYR A 176 0.28 16.43 12.09
CA TYR A 176 0.22 17.69 11.35
C TYR A 176 1.61 18.33 11.34
N TYR A 177 1.97 18.89 10.18
CA TYR A 177 3.21 19.64 10.01
C TYR A 177 3.26 20.81 11.00
N LYS A 178 4.39 20.96 11.69
CA LYS A 178 4.63 22.04 12.65
C LYS A 178 5.49 23.11 11.98
N LYS A 179 5.03 24.35 11.85
CA LYS A 179 5.83 25.43 11.26
C LYS A 179 6.99 25.82 12.17
N GLN A 180 8.00 26.49 11.61
CA GLN A 180 9.08 27.06 12.42
C GLN A 180 8.52 28.12 13.37
N GLY A 181 8.85 28.02 14.66
CA GLY A 181 8.36 28.94 15.69
C GLY A 181 6.97 28.60 16.25
N GLU A 182 6.30 27.55 15.78
CA GLU A 182 5.15 27.00 16.49
C GLU A 182 5.64 26.23 17.73
N ASP A 183 4.96 26.43 18.86
CA ASP A 183 5.19 25.71 20.11
C ASP A 183 4.06 24.71 20.40
N GLY A 184 4.26 23.82 21.37
CA GLY A 184 3.26 22.82 21.77
C GLY A 184 3.53 21.39 21.24
N PRO A 185 2.75 20.41 21.72
CA PRO A 185 2.94 19.00 21.37
C PRO A 185 2.58 18.72 19.91
N ALA A 186 3.17 17.66 19.35
CA ALA A 186 2.77 17.15 18.04
C ALA A 186 1.29 16.74 18.06
N VAL A 187 0.54 17.15 17.04
CA VAL A 187 -0.89 16.83 16.91
C VAL A 187 -1.03 15.69 15.91
N LYS A 188 -1.59 14.56 16.36
CA LYS A 188 -1.85 13.42 15.50
C LYS A 188 -2.92 13.74 14.47
N ARG A 189 -2.75 13.22 13.25
CA ARG A 189 -3.81 13.20 12.24
C ARG A 189 -4.68 11.96 12.43
N PRO A 190 -5.99 12.05 12.13
CA PRO A 190 -6.83 10.88 11.93
C PRO A 190 -6.21 9.89 10.94
N SER A 191 -6.32 8.59 11.22
CA SER A 191 -5.85 7.48 10.37
C SER A 191 -7.02 6.78 9.68
N TRP A 192 -7.83 7.54 8.96
CA TRP A 192 -8.93 7.03 8.14
C TRP A 192 -9.25 8.00 7.01
N ILE A 193 -9.83 7.50 5.92
CA ILE A 193 -10.34 8.34 4.83
C ILE A 193 -11.52 9.18 5.34
N ASP A 194 -11.41 10.50 5.19
CA ASP A 194 -12.39 11.43 5.78
C ASP A 194 -13.73 11.35 5.04
N GLU A 195 -14.82 11.52 5.77
CA GLU A 195 -16.18 11.46 5.21
C GLU A 195 -16.41 12.40 4.02
N SER A 196 -15.74 13.55 3.97
CA SER A 196 -15.84 14.49 2.85
C SER A 196 -15.22 13.91 1.56
N VAL A 197 -14.20 13.07 1.69
CA VAL A 197 -13.61 12.32 0.58
C VAL A 197 -14.56 11.23 0.13
N VAL A 198 -15.20 10.51 1.06
CA VAL A 198 -16.20 9.48 0.73
C VAL A 198 -17.40 10.09 0.00
N ASP A 199 -17.87 11.26 0.46
CA ASP A 199 -18.95 12.00 -0.21
C ASP A 199 -18.53 12.46 -1.61
N TRP A 200 -17.29 12.90 -1.78
CA TRP A 200 -16.76 13.25 -3.10
C TRP A 200 -16.70 12.02 -4.01
N PHE A 201 -16.22 10.89 -3.52
CA PHE A 201 -16.09 9.64 -4.26
C PHE A 201 -17.44 9.15 -4.78
N THR A 202 -18.40 8.96 -3.88
CA THR A 202 -19.76 8.47 -4.22
C THR A 202 -20.48 9.39 -5.22
N LYS A 203 -20.36 10.72 -5.05
CA LYS A 203 -20.91 11.71 -6.00
C LYS A 203 -20.19 11.68 -7.35
N THR A 204 -18.87 11.51 -7.34
CA THR A 204 -18.05 11.49 -8.56
C THR A 204 -18.31 10.23 -9.36
N ASP A 205 -18.35 9.05 -8.73
CA ASP A 205 -18.72 7.79 -9.36
C ASP A 205 -20.11 7.89 -10.02
N SER A 206 -21.12 8.34 -9.26
CA SER A 206 -22.48 8.56 -9.78
C SER A 206 -22.52 9.51 -10.97
N LYS A 207 -21.73 10.59 -10.93
CA LYS A 207 -21.61 11.55 -12.04
C LYS A 207 -20.96 10.92 -13.26
N LEU A 208 -19.90 10.12 -13.09
CA LEU A 208 -19.20 9.43 -14.18
C LEU A 208 -20.11 8.39 -14.85
N LYS A 209 -20.82 7.58 -14.05
CA LYS A 209 -21.83 6.63 -14.57
C LYS A 209 -22.90 7.33 -15.40
N LYS A 210 -23.41 8.47 -14.92
CA LYS A 210 -24.38 9.27 -15.66
C LYS A 210 -23.79 9.90 -16.93
N GLN A 211 -22.56 10.40 -16.85
CA GLN A 211 -21.87 11.05 -17.97
C GLN A 211 -21.63 10.08 -19.13
N TYR A 212 -21.22 8.84 -18.84
CA TYR A 212 -20.88 7.85 -19.85
C TYR A 212 -21.99 6.84 -20.14
N GLY A 213 -23.09 6.88 -19.39
CA GLY A 213 -24.24 5.99 -19.57
C GLY A 213 -23.96 4.51 -19.26
N LYS A 214 -22.88 4.22 -18.53
CA LYS A 214 -22.50 2.85 -18.13
C LYS A 214 -21.73 2.85 -16.81
N VAL A 215 -21.73 1.70 -16.15
CA VAL A 215 -20.79 1.40 -15.06
C VAL A 215 -19.39 1.26 -15.66
N ILE A 216 -18.40 1.87 -15.02
CA ILE A 216 -17.00 1.73 -15.40
C ILE A 216 -16.32 0.91 -14.31
N PRO A 217 -15.75 -0.27 -14.64
CA PRO A 217 -15.00 -1.05 -13.67
C PRO A 217 -13.89 -0.23 -13.01
N SER A 218 -13.55 -0.55 -11.77
CA SER A 218 -12.55 0.22 -11.05
C SER A 218 -11.74 -0.56 -10.03
N LEU A 219 -10.58 0.00 -9.67
CA LEU A 219 -9.73 -0.42 -8.56
C LEU A 219 -9.60 0.74 -7.56
N ALA A 220 -9.40 0.42 -6.29
CA ALA A 220 -9.17 1.39 -5.23
C ALA A 220 -7.81 1.18 -4.57
N PHE A 221 -7.06 2.26 -4.35
CA PHE A 221 -5.77 2.27 -3.67
C PHE A 221 -5.83 3.20 -2.45
N TYR A 222 -5.49 2.67 -1.29
CA TYR A 222 -5.41 3.39 -0.03
C TYR A 222 -4.38 2.71 0.87
N HIS A 223 -3.65 3.47 1.66
CA HIS A 223 -2.50 2.90 2.36
C HIS A 223 -2.90 2.04 3.57
N ILE A 224 -3.64 2.62 4.52
CA ILE A 224 -4.04 1.92 5.75
C ILE A 224 -5.22 0.98 5.44
N PRO A 225 -5.15 -0.31 5.80
CA PRO A 225 -6.17 -1.30 5.46
C PRO A 225 -7.54 -0.97 6.07
N ALA A 226 -8.62 -1.36 5.39
CA ALA A 226 -9.97 -1.20 5.92
C ALA A 226 -10.24 -2.19 7.07
N HIS A 227 -11.13 -1.84 8.00
CA HIS A 227 -11.44 -2.69 9.16
C HIS A 227 -11.91 -4.11 8.79
N ALA A 228 -12.60 -4.28 7.65
CA ALA A 228 -12.99 -5.59 7.13
C ALA A 228 -11.80 -6.57 6.96
N MET A 229 -10.59 -6.07 6.72
CA MET A 229 -9.39 -6.91 6.59
C MET A 229 -8.96 -7.49 7.95
N LEU A 230 -9.03 -6.69 9.03
CA LEU A 230 -8.80 -7.17 10.38
C LEU A 230 -9.85 -8.21 10.78
N GLU A 231 -11.12 -7.92 10.52
CA GLU A 231 -12.23 -8.81 10.84
C GLU A 231 -12.13 -10.15 10.12
N HIS A 232 -11.76 -10.15 8.83
CA HIS A 232 -11.45 -11.38 8.10
C HIS A 232 -10.30 -12.15 8.75
N GLN A 233 -9.19 -11.47 9.07
CA GLN A 233 -8.02 -12.10 9.70
C GLN A 233 -8.37 -12.76 11.03
N GLN A 234 -9.22 -12.14 11.85
CA GLN A 234 -9.56 -12.62 13.19
C GLN A 234 -10.65 -13.69 13.21
N THR A 235 -11.65 -13.61 12.31
CA THR A 235 -12.83 -14.48 12.37
C THR A 235 -12.77 -15.67 11.42
N ARG A 236 -12.28 -15.47 10.19
CA ARG A 236 -12.19 -16.50 9.15
C ARG A 236 -10.76 -17.02 8.96
N GLY A 237 -9.78 -16.15 9.20
CA GLY A 237 -8.37 -16.45 9.02
C GLY A 237 -7.93 -16.47 7.56
N VAL A 238 -6.63 -16.28 7.36
CA VAL A 238 -6.00 -16.36 6.02
C VAL A 238 -5.61 -17.80 5.75
N ASN A 239 -6.21 -18.40 4.72
CA ASN A 239 -5.94 -19.78 4.35
C ASN A 239 -4.81 -19.79 3.29
N PRO A 240 -3.64 -20.38 3.57
CA PRO A 240 -2.50 -20.32 2.67
C PRO A 240 -2.73 -20.97 1.29
N ARG A 241 -3.80 -21.76 1.12
CA ARG A 241 -4.16 -22.40 -0.16
C ARG A 241 -5.38 -21.80 -0.84
N LEU A 242 -6.18 -20.97 -0.17
CA LEU A 242 -7.36 -20.33 -0.80
C LEU A 242 -7.14 -18.82 -0.98
N THR A 243 -6.39 -18.23 -0.06
CA THR A 243 -5.99 -16.83 -0.01
C THR A 243 -4.47 -16.75 0.22
N PRO A 244 -3.65 -17.26 -0.73
CA PRO A 244 -2.21 -17.38 -0.55
C PRO A 244 -1.55 -16.01 -0.29
N GLY A 245 -0.55 -16.01 0.58
CA GLY A 245 0.19 -14.84 1.02
C GLY A 245 0.79 -15.09 2.41
N VAL A 246 1.69 -14.22 2.82
CA VAL A 246 2.29 -14.14 4.15
C VAL A 246 1.34 -13.37 5.05
N ASN A 247 0.99 -13.94 6.20
CA ASN A 247 0.15 -13.33 7.23
C ASN A 247 0.88 -13.42 8.59
N ARG A 248 1.85 -12.53 8.83
CA ARG A 248 2.78 -12.62 9.98
C ARG A 248 2.59 -11.54 11.04
N GLU A 249 1.68 -10.61 10.83
CA GLU A 249 1.29 -9.65 11.86
C GLU A 249 -0.21 -9.36 11.86
N ARG A 250 -0.70 -8.84 12.99
CA ARG A 250 -2.10 -8.43 13.10
C ARG A 250 -2.35 -7.19 12.24
N VAL A 251 -3.43 -7.19 11.48
CA VAL A 251 -3.88 -6.01 10.72
C VAL A 251 -4.04 -4.81 11.64
N ASN A 252 -3.51 -3.65 11.24
CA ASN A 252 -3.76 -2.36 11.89
C ASN A 252 -4.67 -1.49 11.00
N PRO A 253 -6.01 -1.54 11.20
CA PRO A 253 -6.92 -0.93 10.25
C PRO A 253 -7.15 0.56 10.52
N GLN A 254 -7.75 1.20 9.51
CA GLN A 254 -8.34 2.52 9.62
C GLN A 254 -9.34 2.62 10.78
N GLY A 255 -9.53 3.82 11.30
CA GLY A 255 -10.48 4.06 12.40
C GLY A 255 -10.07 3.41 13.73
N THR A 256 -8.78 3.13 13.90
CA THR A 256 -8.24 2.65 15.18
C THR A 256 -7.67 3.82 15.97
N GLY A 257 -8.30 4.14 17.11
CA GLY A 257 -7.76 5.09 18.09
C GLY A 257 -6.66 4.46 18.96
N PRO A 258 -6.18 5.15 20.01
CA PRO A 258 -5.10 4.63 20.86
C PRO A 258 -5.35 3.26 21.49
N TRP A 259 -6.62 2.84 21.65
CA TRP A 259 -6.95 1.60 22.37
C TRP A 259 -8.08 0.76 21.76
N THR A 260 -8.94 1.33 20.90
CA THR A 260 -10.09 0.63 20.31
C THR A 260 -10.43 1.19 18.93
N TYR A 261 -10.99 0.33 18.09
CA TYR A 261 -11.65 0.72 16.85
C TYR A 261 -12.93 1.50 17.17
N ASP A 262 -13.18 2.62 16.49
CA ASP A 262 -14.32 3.51 16.72
C ASP A 262 -15.25 3.69 15.51
N GLY A 263 -15.04 2.92 14.43
CA GLY A 263 -15.97 2.86 13.30
C GLY A 263 -15.84 4.00 12.28
N GLN A 264 -14.75 4.79 12.31
CA GLN A 264 -14.62 5.98 11.46
C GLN A 264 -14.50 5.67 9.96
N ASP A 265 -14.09 4.45 9.60
CA ASP A 265 -14.01 4.00 8.20
C ASP A 265 -15.27 3.25 7.73
N VAL A 266 -16.30 3.10 8.57
CA VAL A 266 -17.56 2.43 8.21
C VAL A 266 -18.19 3.06 6.97
N LYS A 267 -18.21 4.39 6.88
CA LYS A 267 -18.73 5.11 5.71
C LYS A 267 -17.91 4.81 4.45
N PHE A 268 -16.59 4.68 4.58
CA PHE A 268 -15.72 4.33 3.46
C PHE A 268 -15.97 2.89 3.01
N MET A 269 -16.01 1.95 3.95
CA MET A 269 -16.35 0.54 3.67
C MET A 269 -17.71 0.40 3.01
N ASP A 270 -18.74 1.12 3.48
CA ASP A 270 -20.06 1.16 2.86
C ASP A 270 -20.01 1.67 1.42
N ALA A 271 -19.23 2.73 1.16
CA ALA A 271 -19.05 3.25 -0.19
C ALA A 271 -18.33 2.24 -1.12
N LEU A 272 -17.36 1.47 -0.62
CA LEU A 272 -16.71 0.41 -1.41
C LEU A 272 -17.74 -0.67 -1.79
N LEU A 273 -18.56 -1.13 -0.85
CA LEU A 273 -19.61 -2.14 -1.10
C LEU A 273 -20.67 -1.66 -2.10
N HIS A 274 -21.01 -0.36 -2.08
CA HIS A 274 -22.04 0.19 -2.95
C HIS A 274 -21.51 0.76 -4.28
N THR A 275 -20.20 0.66 -4.53
CA THR A 275 -19.63 1.04 -5.83
C THR A 275 -19.71 -0.13 -6.80
N GLU A 276 -20.75 -0.10 -7.65
CA GLU A 276 -20.92 -1.07 -8.72
C GLU A 276 -19.70 -1.11 -9.66
N GLY A 277 -19.19 -2.31 -9.94
CA GLY A 277 -18.01 -2.50 -10.79
C GLY A 277 -16.66 -2.28 -10.09
N LEU A 278 -16.62 -2.03 -8.78
CA LEU A 278 -15.37 -2.06 -8.02
C LEU A 278 -14.85 -3.51 -7.93
N ILE A 279 -13.69 -3.78 -8.53
CA ILE A 279 -13.10 -5.12 -8.63
C ILE A 279 -12.33 -5.47 -7.35
N ALA A 280 -11.49 -4.55 -6.90
CA ALA A 280 -10.61 -4.76 -5.76
C ALA A 280 -10.16 -3.45 -5.08
N GLY A 281 -9.93 -3.52 -3.78
CA GLY A 281 -9.18 -2.54 -2.99
C GLY A 281 -7.79 -3.06 -2.63
N PHE A 282 -6.79 -2.18 -2.66
CA PHE A 282 -5.39 -2.50 -2.37
C PHE A 282 -4.82 -1.59 -1.27
N SER A 283 -4.17 -2.21 -0.28
CA SER A 283 -3.52 -1.55 0.86
C SER A 283 -2.13 -2.07 1.19
N GLY A 284 -1.37 -1.28 1.96
CA GLY A 284 -0.03 -1.60 2.47
C GLY A 284 -0.02 -1.55 3.99
N HIS A 285 0.87 -0.73 4.59
CA HIS A 285 0.92 -0.37 6.01
C HIS A 285 1.46 -1.45 6.96
N ASP A 286 0.96 -2.68 6.85
CA ASP A 286 1.42 -3.81 7.66
C ASP A 286 2.51 -4.59 6.88
N HIS A 287 3.78 -4.38 7.22
CA HIS A 287 4.93 -4.82 6.43
C HIS A 287 5.14 -6.34 6.34
N GLN A 288 4.38 -7.12 7.11
CA GLN A 288 4.45 -8.57 7.21
C GLN A 288 3.19 -9.28 6.66
N ASN A 289 2.32 -8.55 5.96
CA ASN A 289 1.12 -9.07 5.30
C ASN A 289 1.16 -8.81 3.79
N ASP A 290 0.74 -9.78 2.97
CA ASP A 290 0.61 -9.60 1.50
C ASP A 290 -0.46 -10.48 0.84
N TRP A 291 -1.47 -10.93 1.59
CA TRP A 291 -2.57 -11.75 1.08
C TRP A 291 -3.73 -10.93 0.52
N CYS A 292 -4.56 -11.59 -0.28
CA CYS A 292 -5.87 -11.08 -0.73
C CYS A 292 -6.99 -11.95 -0.15
N PHE A 293 -8.20 -11.41 -0.03
CA PHE A 293 -9.40 -12.20 0.23
C PHE A 293 -10.63 -11.59 -0.44
N LYS A 294 -11.68 -12.39 -0.59
CA LYS A 294 -12.99 -11.95 -1.02
C LYS A 294 -13.83 -11.58 0.21
N TRP A 295 -14.30 -10.34 0.29
CA TRP A 295 -15.10 -9.88 1.42
C TRP A 295 -16.57 -10.28 1.24
N ASP A 296 -16.97 -11.36 1.91
CA ASP A 296 -18.31 -11.94 1.94
C ASP A 296 -18.85 -12.10 3.39
N GLY A 297 -18.07 -11.65 4.37
CA GLY A 297 -18.43 -11.67 5.79
C GLY A 297 -19.22 -10.44 6.24
N SER A 298 -20.03 -10.63 7.29
CA SER A 298 -20.76 -9.53 7.92
C SER A 298 -19.95 -8.89 9.04
N LEU A 299 -19.97 -7.56 9.09
CA LEU A 299 -19.55 -6.74 10.21
C LEU A 299 -20.81 -6.35 10.99
N VAL A 300 -21.25 -7.25 11.88
CA VAL A 300 -22.57 -7.15 12.54
C VAL A 300 -22.70 -5.86 13.34
N ASP A 301 -21.65 -5.47 14.05
CA ASP A 301 -21.64 -4.25 14.89
C ASP A 301 -21.76 -2.95 14.08
N HIS A 302 -21.59 -3.01 12.76
CA HIS A 302 -21.66 -1.86 11.85
C HIS A 302 -22.70 -2.03 10.74
N ASN A 303 -23.50 -3.10 10.77
CA ASN A 303 -24.54 -3.40 9.79
C ASN A 303 -24.04 -3.42 8.32
N LEU A 304 -22.80 -3.89 8.10
CA LEU A 304 -22.24 -4.10 6.76
C LEU A 304 -22.14 -5.59 6.46
N THR A 305 -22.43 -5.98 5.22
CA THR A 305 -22.19 -7.34 4.74
C THR A 305 -21.43 -7.28 3.43
N GLY A 306 -20.30 -7.98 3.38
CA GLY A 306 -19.48 -8.11 2.20
C GLY A 306 -20.29 -8.62 1.00
N ASN A 307 -20.13 -7.98 -0.16
CA ASN A 307 -20.80 -8.33 -1.41
C ASN A 307 -19.91 -9.12 -2.37
N GLY A 308 -18.74 -9.58 -1.90
CA GLY A 308 -17.76 -10.30 -2.71
C GLY A 308 -16.68 -9.43 -3.36
N ILE A 309 -16.53 -8.16 -2.98
CA ILE A 309 -15.37 -7.34 -3.41
C ILE A 309 -14.06 -7.94 -2.90
N ASN A 310 -13.00 -7.85 -3.72
CA ASN A 310 -11.68 -8.32 -3.34
C ASN A 310 -10.92 -7.25 -2.54
N MET A 311 -10.19 -7.67 -1.52
CA MET A 311 -9.36 -6.81 -0.67
C MET A 311 -7.97 -7.43 -0.60
N CYS A 312 -6.95 -6.64 -0.92
CA CYS A 312 -5.59 -7.13 -1.11
C CYS A 312 -4.57 -6.27 -0.36
N TYR A 313 -3.66 -6.93 0.37
CA TYR A 313 -2.39 -6.31 0.74
C TYR A 313 -1.41 -6.39 -0.41
N GLY A 314 -0.63 -5.34 -0.64
CA GLY A 314 0.59 -5.45 -1.43
C GLY A 314 1.76 -5.98 -0.58
N ARG A 315 2.99 -5.68 -0.99
CA ARG A 315 4.21 -6.18 -0.36
C ARG A 315 5.11 -5.00 -0.04
N HIS A 316 5.57 -4.95 1.21
CA HIS A 316 6.59 -4.02 1.68
C HIS A 316 7.81 -4.01 0.74
N THR A 317 8.01 -2.88 0.05
CA THR A 317 9.03 -2.72 -0.98
C THR A 317 10.35 -2.21 -0.41
N GLY A 318 10.31 -1.32 0.58
CA GLY A 318 11.48 -0.63 1.09
C GLY A 318 12.34 -1.47 2.03
N TYR A 319 13.63 -1.15 2.13
CA TYR A 319 14.48 -1.61 3.24
C TYR A 319 14.41 -0.69 4.47
N GLY A 320 13.80 0.49 4.33
CA GLY A 320 13.30 1.28 5.46
C GLY A 320 12.10 0.60 6.13
N GLY A 321 11.70 1.09 7.30
CA GLY A 321 10.61 0.49 8.06
C GLY A 321 11.01 -0.80 8.78
N TYR A 322 10.02 -1.51 9.32
CA TYR A 322 10.21 -2.77 10.06
C TYR A 322 9.95 -4.00 9.18
N GLY A 323 10.25 -5.18 9.74
CA GLY A 323 9.93 -6.46 9.13
C GLY A 323 11.07 -7.09 8.32
N ASP A 324 11.05 -8.41 8.24
CA ASP A 324 12.14 -9.26 7.74
C ASP A 324 11.78 -10.03 6.45
N LEU A 325 10.63 -9.73 5.83
CA LEU A 325 10.25 -10.37 4.58
C LEU A 325 11.19 -9.97 3.46
N LEU A 326 11.42 -10.90 2.51
CA LEU A 326 12.08 -10.55 1.25
C LEU A 326 11.31 -9.41 0.57
N ARG A 327 11.98 -8.37 0.08
CA ARG A 327 11.30 -7.19 -0.45
C ARG A 327 10.66 -7.48 -1.80
N GLY A 328 9.61 -6.76 -2.14
CA GLY A 328 8.86 -7.00 -3.36
C GLY A 328 7.83 -5.92 -3.65
N GLY A 329 7.00 -6.16 -4.65
CA GLY A 329 5.87 -5.32 -5.00
C GLY A 329 4.74 -6.14 -5.59
N ARG A 330 3.49 -5.68 -5.41
CA ARG A 330 2.33 -6.36 -5.97
C ARG A 330 2.14 -5.98 -7.44
N GLN A 331 1.82 -6.96 -8.25
CA GLN A 331 1.51 -6.79 -9.66
C GLN A 331 0.02 -7.02 -9.88
N ILE A 332 -0.59 -6.27 -10.79
CA ILE A 332 -2.00 -6.39 -11.17
C ILE A 332 -2.08 -6.38 -12.69
N LEU A 333 -2.49 -7.50 -13.28
CA LEU A 333 -2.67 -7.64 -14.72
C LEU A 333 -4.16 -7.70 -15.03
N LEU A 334 -4.61 -6.74 -15.82
CA LEU A 334 -6.00 -6.56 -16.20
C LEU A 334 -6.18 -6.95 -17.66
N HIS A 335 -7.27 -7.64 -17.97
CA HIS A 335 -7.68 -7.97 -19.33
C HIS A 335 -8.99 -7.25 -19.66
N GLU A 336 -8.96 -6.32 -20.62
CA GLU A 336 -10.10 -5.44 -20.96
C GLU A 336 -11.37 -6.23 -21.29
N GLY A 337 -11.23 -7.37 -21.97
CA GLY A 337 -12.34 -8.23 -22.36
C GLY A 337 -13.09 -8.86 -21.18
N ASN A 338 -12.48 -8.96 -19.99
CA ASN A 338 -13.09 -9.56 -18.82
C ASN A 338 -12.52 -9.06 -17.48
N LEU A 339 -12.61 -7.75 -17.23
CA LEU A 339 -12.02 -7.13 -16.03
C LEU A 339 -12.54 -7.72 -14.71
N ALA A 340 -13.81 -8.12 -14.64
CA ALA A 340 -14.43 -8.60 -13.42
C ALA A 340 -14.00 -10.04 -13.03
N ASP A 341 -13.67 -10.88 -14.01
CA ASP A 341 -13.38 -12.31 -13.79
C ASP A 341 -11.99 -12.76 -14.27
N ASP A 342 -11.16 -11.85 -14.80
CA ASP A 342 -9.83 -12.17 -15.31
C ASP A 342 -8.75 -11.19 -14.80
N THR A 343 -9.00 -10.51 -13.68
CA THR A 343 -7.94 -9.69 -13.04
C THR A 343 -6.99 -10.62 -12.28
N GLU A 344 -5.74 -10.69 -12.73
CA GLU A 344 -4.69 -11.45 -12.06
C GLU A 344 -3.86 -10.55 -11.14
N THR A 345 -3.40 -11.10 -10.01
CA THR A 345 -2.48 -10.39 -9.14
C THR A 345 -1.51 -11.35 -8.44
N TRP A 346 -0.26 -10.90 -8.24
CA TRP A 346 0.80 -11.67 -7.57
C TRP A 346 1.81 -10.74 -6.89
N ILE A 347 2.71 -11.31 -6.11
CA ILE A 347 3.84 -10.61 -5.53
C ILE A 347 5.10 -10.95 -6.34
N ARG A 348 5.77 -9.94 -6.89
CA ARG A 348 7.11 -10.05 -7.46
C ARG A 348 8.13 -9.67 -6.40
N LEU A 349 9.07 -10.57 -6.11
CA LEU A 349 10.12 -10.36 -5.11
C LEU A 349 11.41 -9.84 -5.76
N GLU A 350 12.26 -9.24 -4.92
CA GLU A 350 13.53 -8.62 -5.35
C GLU A 350 14.56 -9.61 -5.92
N ASP A 351 14.37 -10.92 -5.67
CA ASP A 351 15.17 -12.01 -6.24
C ASP A 351 14.63 -12.51 -7.60
N GLY A 352 13.58 -11.87 -8.12
CA GLY A 352 12.94 -12.22 -9.38
C GLY A 352 11.93 -13.36 -9.26
N SER A 353 11.68 -13.94 -8.08
CA SER A 353 10.62 -14.95 -7.91
C SER A 353 9.23 -14.32 -7.81
N ALA A 354 8.19 -15.08 -8.17
CA ALA A 354 6.80 -14.69 -8.03
C ALA A 354 6.05 -15.66 -7.12
N GLN A 355 5.15 -15.13 -6.29
CA GLN A 355 4.33 -15.92 -5.38
C GLN A 355 2.96 -15.28 -5.16
N ALA A 356 2.08 -15.97 -4.43
CA ALA A 356 0.70 -15.52 -4.16
C ALA A 356 -0.07 -15.10 -5.43
N ARG A 357 0.19 -15.78 -6.56
CA ARG A 357 -0.52 -15.51 -7.82
C ARG A 357 -1.94 -16.06 -7.75
N VAL A 358 -2.90 -15.18 -7.94
CA VAL A 358 -4.34 -15.49 -7.91
C VAL A 358 -5.06 -14.75 -9.03
N THR A 359 -6.21 -15.27 -9.43
CA THR A 359 -7.16 -14.57 -10.31
C THR A 359 -8.37 -14.15 -9.46
N LEU A 360 -8.71 -12.86 -9.47
CA LEU A 360 -9.74 -12.25 -8.63
C LEU A 360 -11.15 -12.43 -9.22
N ASN A 361 -11.53 -13.68 -9.51
CA ASN A 361 -12.77 -14.03 -10.20
C ASN A 361 -13.87 -14.51 -9.24
N ALA A 362 -14.97 -15.01 -9.79
CA ALA A 362 -16.06 -15.62 -9.01
C ALA A 362 -15.61 -16.72 -8.03
N THR A 363 -14.63 -17.56 -8.39
CA THR A 363 -14.16 -18.73 -7.62
C THR A 363 -12.96 -18.46 -6.70
N PHE A 364 -12.41 -17.24 -6.71
CA PHE A 364 -11.38 -16.83 -5.76
C PHE A 364 -11.82 -17.01 -4.30
N GLY A 365 -10.93 -17.56 -3.47
CA GLY A 365 -11.22 -17.99 -2.10
C GLY A 365 -11.85 -19.40 -2.00
N GLN A 366 -12.12 -20.05 -3.12
CA GLN A 366 -12.59 -21.45 -3.21
C GLN A 366 -11.60 -22.33 -3.97
N ASP A 367 -10.95 -21.77 -5.00
CA ASP A 367 -9.93 -22.46 -5.77
C ASP A 367 -8.65 -22.72 -4.94
N PRO A 368 -8.00 -23.88 -5.12
CA PRO A 368 -6.72 -24.17 -4.48
C PRO A 368 -5.56 -23.51 -5.23
N TYR A 369 -4.70 -22.83 -4.46
CA TYR A 369 -3.48 -22.17 -4.91
C TYR A 369 -2.24 -22.79 -4.25
N LEU A 370 -1.07 -22.47 -4.81
CA LEU A 370 0.21 -22.79 -4.19
C LEU A 370 0.38 -21.95 -2.93
N ALA A 371 0.66 -22.63 -1.81
CA ALA A 371 0.96 -21.96 -0.56
C ALA A 371 2.29 -21.22 -0.65
N VAL A 372 2.30 -20.01 -0.09
CA VAL A 372 3.52 -19.22 0.09
C VAL A 372 4.30 -19.77 1.27
N THR A 373 5.59 -20.03 1.08
CA THR A 373 6.48 -20.34 2.20
C THR A 373 6.80 -19.03 2.92
N ASN A 374 6.72 -19.02 4.26
CA ASN A 374 6.97 -17.83 5.10
C ASN A 374 8.42 -17.35 4.92
N GLY A 375 8.66 -16.57 3.87
CA GLY A 375 9.97 -16.12 3.44
C GLY A 375 10.57 -15.12 4.41
N ALA A 376 11.21 -15.62 5.46
CA ALA A 376 12.23 -14.87 6.16
C ALA A 376 13.35 -14.55 5.17
N GLY A 377 13.71 -13.27 5.03
CA GLY A 377 14.92 -12.86 4.36
C GLY A 377 16.10 -13.64 4.97
N LYS A 378 17.05 -14.07 4.14
CA LYS A 378 18.28 -14.67 4.68
C LYS A 378 18.88 -13.66 5.67
N PRO A 379 19.23 -14.06 6.90
CA PRO A 379 19.90 -13.15 7.81
C PRO A 379 21.19 -12.66 7.15
N ASP A 380 21.40 -11.34 7.15
CA ASP A 380 22.63 -10.72 6.68
C ASP A 380 23.81 -11.43 7.35
N SER A 381 24.65 -12.09 6.55
CA SER A 381 25.82 -12.87 7.01
C SER A 381 26.95 -12.02 7.62
N ASN A 382 26.67 -10.77 8.02
CA ASN A 382 27.65 -9.81 8.54
C ASN A 382 27.36 -9.31 9.96
N MET A 383 26.59 -10.04 10.77
CA MET A 383 26.62 -9.87 12.23
C MET A 383 27.37 -11.03 12.90
N GLN A 384 28.70 -10.98 12.84
CA GLN A 384 29.52 -11.59 13.87
C GLN A 384 29.59 -10.63 15.06
N GLY A 385 29.01 -11.02 16.20
CA GLY A 385 29.24 -10.30 17.45
C GLY A 385 28.30 -10.65 18.60
N SER A 386 28.71 -11.62 19.41
CA SER A 386 28.28 -11.84 20.81
C SER A 386 26.97 -12.60 21.04
N LEU A 387 27.06 -13.93 20.97
CA LEU A 387 26.17 -14.84 21.69
C LEU A 387 26.58 -14.88 23.17
N LEU A 388 25.72 -14.37 24.06
CA LEU A 388 25.66 -14.84 25.45
C LEU A 388 24.24 -15.33 25.72
N SER A 389 24.11 -16.66 25.69
CA SER A 389 22.91 -17.41 26.06
C SER A 389 22.69 -17.34 27.57
N LEU A 390 21.56 -16.78 28.00
CA LEU A 390 21.04 -16.96 29.36
C LEU A 390 19.80 -17.85 29.30
N SER A 391 20.05 -19.16 29.36
CA SER A 391 19.05 -20.19 29.61
C SER A 391 18.67 -20.20 31.10
N TRP A 392 17.43 -19.82 31.42
CA TRP A 392 16.84 -20.02 32.74
C TRP A 392 16.24 -21.42 32.82
N LEU A 393 16.94 -22.33 33.50
CA LEU A 393 16.44 -23.63 33.91
C LEU A 393 15.77 -23.51 35.29
N TRP A 394 14.50 -23.87 35.35
CA TRP A 394 13.74 -24.07 36.57
C TRP A 394 14.23 -25.32 37.31
N VAL A 395 14.55 -25.20 38.60
CA VAL A 395 14.72 -26.33 39.53
C VAL A 395 13.98 -26.01 40.83
N PRO A 396 13.07 -26.87 41.33
CA PRO A 396 12.39 -26.68 42.61
C PRO A 396 13.13 -27.43 43.72
N ILE A 397 13.35 -26.81 44.89
CA ILE A 397 13.73 -27.53 46.12
C ILE A 397 12.91 -27.03 47.32
N MET A 398 12.38 -28.01 48.04
CA MET A 398 11.58 -27.94 49.27
C MET A 398 12.30 -27.33 50.48
N MET A 399 11.44 -26.90 51.42
CA MET A 399 11.69 -26.47 52.80
C MET A 399 12.82 -27.18 53.57
N LEU A 400 13.52 -26.43 54.43
CA LEU A 400 13.67 -26.74 55.86
C LEU A 400 14.17 -25.52 56.65
N SER A 401 13.91 -25.58 57.95
CA SER A 401 13.70 -24.51 58.92
C SER A 401 14.95 -24.05 59.68
N ARG A 402 14.96 -22.79 60.16
CA ARG A 402 15.00 -22.39 61.60
C ARG A 402 15.59 -20.99 61.84
N TRP A 403 14.79 -20.20 62.57
CA TRP A 403 15.11 -19.33 63.73
C TRP A 403 16.07 -18.14 63.58
N GLY A 404 15.56 -16.98 63.99
CA GLY A 404 16.33 -15.80 64.39
C GLY A 404 15.46 -14.54 64.35
N GLY A 405 14.82 -14.21 65.48
CA GLY A 405 13.81 -13.15 65.56
C GLY A 405 14.34 -11.74 65.82
N ILE A 406 13.37 -10.89 66.21
CA ILE A 406 13.47 -9.51 66.73
C ILE A 406 13.61 -8.48 65.59
N GLY A 407 12.74 -7.49 65.42
CA GLY A 407 11.56 -7.05 66.14
C GLY A 407 11.31 -5.56 65.82
N ARG A 408 10.03 -5.15 65.78
CA ARG A 408 9.51 -3.76 65.94
C ARG A 408 9.91 -2.73 64.87
N TYR A 409 9.18 -1.66 64.56
CA TYR A 409 7.79 -1.19 64.64
C TYR A 409 7.90 0.31 64.20
N PHE A 410 6.79 0.92 63.76
CA PHE A 410 6.58 2.37 63.54
C PHE A 410 7.20 3.00 62.28
N GLU A 411 6.50 3.85 61.52
CA GLU A 411 5.07 4.21 61.40
C GLU A 411 4.94 4.95 60.06
#